data_AF-A0A382UKK3-F1
#
_entry.id   AF-A0A382UKK3-F1
#
_cell.length_a   1.000
_cell.length_b   1.000
_cell.length_c   1.000
_cell.angle_alpha   90.00
_cell.angle_beta   90.00
_cell.angle_gamma   90.00
#
_symmetry.space_group_name_H-M   'P 1'
#
loop_
_entity.id
_entity.type
_entity.pdbx_description
1 polymer ?
#
loop_
_entity_poly.entity_id
_entity_poly.type
_entity_poly.pdbx_seq_one_letter_code
_entity_poly.pdbx_strand_id
1 'polypeptide(L)' 'MPQKPGRHFLQIPGPTPLPERVAQAISRSTIDHRGPEFAQLTLGIFERLRTVFGTTGPIAIYPSSASGAWEAAL' A
#
# COMPACT_ATOMS: atom_id res chain seq x y z
N MET A 1 10.97 6.62 -36.62
CA MET A 1 10.01 6.99 -35.55
C MET A 1 10.82 7.46 -34.35
N PRO A 2 10.46 8.56 -33.67
CA PRO A 2 11.17 8.97 -32.46
C PRO A 2 11.03 7.88 -31.39
N GLN A 3 12.13 7.56 -30.72
CA GLN A 3 12.15 6.56 -29.66
C GLN A 3 11.37 7.10 -28.46
N LYS A 4 10.45 6.29 -27.90
CA LYS A 4 9.78 6.67 -26.65
C LYS A 4 10.82 6.73 -25.52
N PRO A 5 10.87 7.81 -24.72
CA PRO A 5 11.72 7.83 -23.55
C PRO A 5 11.30 6.69 -22.60
N GLY A 6 12.27 6.20 -21.82
CA GLY A 6 12.03 5.19 -20.80
C GLY A 6 11.05 5.66 -19.72
N ARG A 7 10.80 4.83 -18.71
CA ARG A 7 9.90 5.17 -17.62
C ARG A 7 10.38 6.43 -16.90
N HIS A 8 9.47 7.37 -16.64
CA HIS A 8 9.79 8.57 -15.87
C HIS A 8 10.10 8.20 -14.41
N PHE A 9 11.23 8.70 -13.91
CA PHE A 9 11.65 8.54 -12.52
C PHE A 9 11.56 9.88 -11.79
N LEU A 10 10.89 9.88 -10.65
CA LEU A 10 10.83 11.02 -9.75
C LEU A 10 12.15 11.09 -8.96
N GLN A 11 12.95 12.13 -9.20
CA GLN A 11 14.22 12.38 -8.49
C GLN A 11 14.01 13.26 -7.24
N ILE A 12 12.96 12.96 -6.48
CA ILE A 12 12.56 13.62 -5.24
C ILE A 12 12.40 12.54 -4.15
N PRO A 13 12.44 12.86 -2.85
CA PRO A 13 12.39 11.85 -1.78
C PRO A 13 11.07 11.06 -1.68
N GLY A 14 10.07 11.41 -2.50
CA GLY A 14 8.83 10.67 -2.66
C GLY A 14 7.82 11.46 -3.50
N PRO A 15 6.84 10.78 -4.12
CA PRO A 15 6.63 9.33 -4.14
C PRO A 15 7.62 8.59 -5.08
N THR A 16 7.73 7.26 -4.91
CA THR A 16 8.48 6.39 -5.83
C THR A 16 7.56 5.83 -6.93
N PRO A 17 8.06 5.56 -8.16
CA PRO A 17 7.24 4.94 -9.20
C PRO A 17 6.66 3.58 -8.76
N LEU A 18 5.36 3.37 -9.01
CA LEU A 18 4.66 2.16 -8.59
C LEU A 18 5.01 0.94 -9.48
N PRO A 19 5.43 -0.21 -8.93
CA PRO A 19 5.66 -1.41 -9.74
C PRO A 19 4.41 -1.80 -10.54
N GLU A 20 4.59 -2.24 -11.80
CA GLU A 20 3.47 -2.51 -12.72
C GLU A 20 2.43 -3.47 -12.12
N ARG A 21 2.89 -4.55 -11.47
CA ARG A 21 2.01 -5.52 -10.80
C ARG A 21 1.09 -4.88 -9.75
N VAL A 22 1.51 -3.79 -9.12
CA VAL A 22 0.73 -3.09 -8.09
C VAL A 22 -0.25 -2.13 -8.75
N ALA A 23 0.15 -1.44 -9.82
CA ALA A 23 -0.75 -0.62 -10.63
C ALA A 23 -1.93 -1.44 -11.16
N GLN A 24 -1.65 -2.63 -11.70
CA GLN A 24 -2.66 -3.59 -12.18
C GLN A 24 -3.54 -4.15 -11.05
N ALA A 25 -3.03 -4.25 -9.83
CA ALA A 25 -3.84 -4.67 -8.68
C ALA A 25 -4.80 -3.58 -8.24
N ILE A 26 -4.35 -2.31 -8.25
CA ILE A 26 -5.17 -1.14 -7.88
C ILE A 26 -6.28 -0.87 -8.92
N SER A 27 -6.07 -1.21 -10.19
CA SER A 27 -7.08 -1.03 -11.24
C SER A 27 -8.22 -2.07 -11.21
N ARG A 28 -8.21 -3.02 -10.26
CA ARG A 28 -9.30 -3.98 -10.09
C ARG A 28 -10.54 -3.31 -9.49
N SER A 29 -11.71 -3.89 -9.74
CA SER A 29 -12.96 -3.43 -9.12
C SER A 29 -12.86 -3.42 -7.60
N THR A 30 -13.46 -2.41 -6.98
CA THR A 30 -13.56 -2.31 -5.53
C THR A 30 -14.33 -3.50 -4.95
N ILE A 31 -13.88 -3.99 -3.79
CA ILE A 31 -14.53 -5.07 -3.04
C ILE A 31 -15.37 -4.49 -1.90
N ASP A 32 -16.38 -5.24 -1.44
CA ASP A 32 -17.18 -4.84 -0.29
C ASP A 32 -16.33 -4.87 1.00
N HIS A 33 -16.20 -3.71 1.64
CA HIS A 33 -15.48 -3.52 2.90
C HIS A 33 -15.99 -4.36 4.07
N ARG A 34 -17.25 -4.84 4.04
CA ARG A 34 -17.81 -5.76 5.05
C ARG A 34 -17.88 -7.21 4.56
N GLY A 35 -17.43 -7.46 3.33
CA GLY A 35 -17.45 -8.77 2.71
C GLY A 35 -16.29 -9.66 3.16
N PRO A 36 -16.42 -10.99 2.96
CA PRO A 36 -15.39 -11.95 3.34
C PRO A 36 -14.06 -11.75 2.60
N GLU A 37 -14.10 -11.25 1.35
CA GLU A 37 -12.91 -10.98 0.56
C GLU A 37 -12.04 -9.88 1.18
N PHE A 38 -12.65 -8.80 1.67
CA PHE A 38 -11.94 -7.71 2.33
C PHE A 38 -11.30 -8.17 3.65
N ALA A 39 -12.01 -8.99 4.42
CA ALA A 39 -11.49 -9.58 5.65
C ALA A 39 -10.26 -10.47 5.36
N GLN A 40 -10.35 -11.35 4.35
CA GLN A 40 -9.25 -12.23 3.96
C GLN A 40 -8.02 -11.42 3.51
N LEU A 41 -8.23 -10.39 2.68
CA LEU A 41 -7.16 -9.50 2.23
C LEU A 41 -6.49 -8.80 3.42
N THR A 42 -7.27 -8.18 4.29
CA THR A 42 -6.77 -7.34 5.38
C THR A 42 -6.03 -8.17 6.43
N LEU A 43 -6.55 -9.33 6.82
CA LEU A 43 -5.88 -10.24 7.75
C LEU A 43 -4.57 -10.78 7.16
N GLY A 44 -4.56 -11.10 5.87
CA GLY A 44 -3.33 -11.51 5.17
C GLY A 44 -2.26 -10.40 5.12
N ILE A 45 -2.67 -9.13 5.08
CA ILE A 45 -1.76 -7.98 5.16
C ILE A 45 -1.15 -7.88 6.57
N PHE A 46 -1.95 -8.00 7.63
CA PHE A 46 -1.46 -7.95 9.01
C PHE A 46 -0.37 -8.98 9.30
N GLU A 47 -0.55 -10.23 8.85
CA GLU A 47 0.48 -11.29 8.99
C GLU A 47 1.81 -10.90 8.33
N ARG A 48 1.76 -10.32 7.13
CA ARG A 48 2.96 -9.90 6.39
C ARG A 48 3.64 -8.68 7.02
N LEU A 49 2.86 -7.75 7.57
CA LEU A 49 3.39 -6.54 8.21
C LEU A 49 4.20 -6.86 9.47
N ARG A 50 3.90 -7.94 10.20
CA ARG A 50 4.71 -8.38 11.35
C ARG A 50 6.17 -8.60 10.97
N THR A 51 6.42 -9.22 9.83
CA THR A 51 7.79 -9.42 9.31
C THR A 51 8.45 -8.10 8.92
N VAL A 52 7.71 -7.17 8.33
CA VAL A 52 8.23 -5.86 7.92
C VAL A 52 8.62 -5.01 9.13
N PHE A 53 7.78 -4.99 10.17
CA PHE A 53 8.02 -4.22 11.39
C PHE A 53 8.87 -4.95 12.42
N GLY A 54 9.10 -6.26 12.26
CA GLY A 54 9.85 -7.08 13.22
C GLY A 54 9.19 -7.13 14.59
N THR A 55 7.85 -7.23 14.65
CA THR A 55 7.09 -7.13 15.91
C THR A 55 6.11 -8.29 16.10
N THR A 56 5.93 -8.68 17.37
CA THR A 56 4.85 -9.57 17.83
C THR A 56 3.67 -8.80 18.43
N GLY A 57 3.80 -7.47 18.56
CA GLY A 57 2.77 -6.60 19.11
C GLY A 57 1.61 -6.37 18.13
N PRO A 58 0.53 -5.71 18.60
CA PRO A 58 -0.58 -5.32 17.74
C PRO A 58 -0.11 -4.33 16.67
N ILE A 59 -0.60 -4.51 15.45
CA ILE A 59 -0.39 -3.60 14.31
C ILE A 59 -1.73 -2.98 13.96
N ALA A 60 -1.75 -1.68 13.67
CA ALA A 60 -2.92 -0.97 13.17
C ALA A 60 -2.64 -0.46 11.75
N ILE A 61 -3.67 -0.51 10.89
CA ILE A 61 -3.66 0.13 9.58
C ILE A 61 -4.60 1.34 9.68
N TYR A 62 -4.08 2.54 9.42
CA TYR A 62 -4.85 3.77 9.46
C TYR A 62 -5.07 4.28 8.03
N PRO A 63 -6.32 4.51 7.59
CA PRO A 63 -6.64 4.88 6.21
C PRO A 63 -6.33 6.36 5.91
N SER A 64 -5.05 6.73 6.02
CA SER A 64 -4.52 8.05 5.71
C SER A 64 -3.10 7.96 5.15
N SER A 65 -2.48 9.12 4.86
CA SER A 65 -1.02 9.20 4.71
C SER A 65 -0.33 8.99 6.06
N ALA A 66 1.01 8.92 6.06
CA ALA A 66 1.81 8.81 7.29
C ALA A 66 1.51 9.91 8.33
N SER A 67 1.15 11.13 7.88
CA SER A 67 0.80 12.23 8.78
C SER A 67 -0.45 11.92 9.61
N GLY A 68 -1.51 11.35 9.02
CA GLY A 68 -2.70 11.00 9.80
C GLY A 68 -2.45 9.87 10.82
N ALA A 69 -1.55 8.94 10.49
CA ALA A 69 -1.13 7.91 11.43
C ALA A 69 -0.29 8.48 12.59
N TRP A 70 0.54 9.49 12.32
CA TRP A 70 1.26 10.23 13.36
C TRP A 70 0.26 10.90 14.31
N GLU A 71 -0.68 11.69 13.77
CA GLU A 71 -1.67 12.41 14.58
C GLU A 71 -2.52 11.44 15.43
N ALA A 72 -2.86 10.26 14.90
CA ALA A 72 -3.61 9.25 15.64
C ALA A 72 -2.82 8.56 16.77
N ALA A 73 -1.50 8.71 16.80
CA ALA A 73 -0.62 8.09 17.81
C ALA A 73 -0.29 9.03 19.00
N LEU A 74 -0.65 10.31 18.91
CA LEU A 74 -0.51 11.30 19.99
C LEU A 74 -1.60 11.11 21.05
#